data_AF-A0AAW4JE19-F1
#
_entry.id   AF-A0AAW4JE19-F1
#
_cell.length_a   1.000
_cell.length_b   1.000
_cell.length_c   1.000
_cell.angle_alpha   90.00
_cell.angle_beta   90.00
_cell.angle_gamma   90.00
#
_symmetry.space_group_name_H-M   'P 1'
#
loop_
_entity.id
_entity.type
_entity.pdbx_description
1 polymer ?
#
loop_
_entity_poly.entity_id
_entity_poly.type
_entity_poly.pdbx_seq_one_letter_code
_entity_poly.pdbx_strand_id
1 'polypeptide(L)'
;MDSDQPAPPRKVRHRAHDRPARPHAVLLRLSGDEKAAIDAAAAAAQLTPTGYAAKAAVAAASARQAPGGVTGDLRDLQHELFAARRAVAMFGNNVNQAAAAFNATGRLPDWTAEAVRLCAAAVARLDAVITLIDRRLR
;
A
#
# COMPACT_ATOMS: atom_id res chain seq x y z
N MET A 1 -23.58 44.84 -12.35
CA MET A 1 -23.97 43.64 -11.57
C MET A 1 -23.29 42.46 -12.23
N ASP A 2 -22.15 42.03 -11.69
CA ASP A 2 -21.99 40.62 -11.33
C ASP A 2 -20.85 40.55 -10.31
N SER A 3 -21.13 39.98 -9.14
CA SER A 3 -20.19 39.93 -8.03
C SER A 3 -19.67 38.51 -7.94
N ASP A 4 -18.48 38.25 -8.49
CA ASP A 4 -17.81 36.95 -8.37
C ASP A 4 -17.40 36.72 -6.91
N GLN A 5 -18.34 36.18 -6.14
CA GLN A 5 -18.22 36.03 -4.70
C GLN A 5 -17.56 34.67 -4.40
N PRO A 6 -16.32 34.66 -3.85
CA PRO A 6 -15.55 33.43 -3.74
C PRO A 6 -16.26 32.42 -2.83
N ALA A 7 -16.29 31.17 -3.30
CA ALA A 7 -17.01 30.09 -2.64
C ALA A 7 -16.57 29.93 -1.16
N PRO A 8 -17.51 29.66 -0.23
CA PRO A 8 -17.20 29.60 1.19
C PRO A 8 -16.17 28.51 1.49
N PRO A 9 -15.19 28.77 2.38
CA PRO A 9 -14.12 27.81 2.67
C PRO A 9 -14.72 26.49 3.18
N ARG A 10 -14.52 25.43 2.40
CA ARG A 10 -15.07 24.09 2.69
C ARG A 10 -14.59 23.66 4.07
N LYS A 11 -15.52 23.47 5.03
CA LYS A 11 -15.21 23.13 6.44
C LYS A 11 -14.28 21.92 6.53
N VAL A 12 -12.99 22.20 6.67
CA VAL A 12 -11.94 21.20 6.83
C VAL A 12 -12.19 20.49 8.16
N ARG A 13 -12.33 19.16 8.13
CA ARG A 13 -12.67 18.43 9.35
C ARG A 13 -11.44 18.37 10.25
N HIS A 14 -11.60 18.83 11.49
CA HIS A 14 -10.63 18.53 12.54
C HIS A 14 -10.56 17.01 12.77
N ARG A 15 -9.56 16.57 13.56
CA ARG A 15 -9.60 15.23 14.17
C ARG A 15 -10.94 15.03 14.90
N ALA A 16 -11.29 13.78 15.16
CA ALA A 16 -12.20 13.49 16.25
C ALA A 16 -11.64 14.15 17.53
N HIS A 17 -12.46 14.95 18.21
CA HIS A 17 -12.08 15.62 19.44
C HIS A 17 -12.35 14.68 20.62
N ASP A 18 -11.29 14.25 21.29
CA ASP A 18 -11.40 13.47 22.53
C ASP A 18 -11.72 14.39 23.73
N ARG A 19 -12.47 13.85 24.70
CA ARG A 19 -12.69 14.47 26.01
C ARG A 19 -12.36 13.44 27.10
N PRO A 20 -11.41 13.70 28.02
CA PRO A 20 -10.57 14.91 28.10
C PRO A 20 -9.68 15.10 26.87
N ALA A 21 -9.23 16.35 26.65
CA ALA A 21 -8.35 16.67 25.54
C ALA A 21 -7.00 15.93 25.66
N ARG A 22 -6.37 15.62 24.53
CA ARG A 22 -5.08 14.92 24.50
C ARG A 22 -4.01 15.76 25.23
N PRO A 23 -3.36 15.22 26.29
CA PRO A 23 -2.52 16.03 27.19
C PRO A 23 -1.10 16.31 26.65
N HIS A 24 -0.72 15.71 25.51
CA HIS A 24 0.63 15.83 24.95
C HIS A 24 0.59 16.45 23.55
N ALA A 25 1.52 17.37 23.30
CA ALA A 25 1.72 18.04 22.03
C ALA A 25 3.17 17.87 21.55
N VAL A 26 3.37 17.87 20.24
CA VAL A 26 4.70 17.83 19.59
C VAL A 26 4.77 18.99 18.60
N LEU A 27 5.83 19.78 18.68
CA LEU A 27 6.11 20.86 17.73
C LEU A 27 6.86 20.29 16.52
N LEU A 28 6.34 20.54 15.31
CA LEU A 28 7.03 20.28 14.06
C LEU A 28 7.66 21.59 13.56
N ARG A 29 8.97 21.58 13.30
CA ARG A 29 9.63 22.62 12.49
C ARG A 29 9.76 22.04 11.08
N LEU A 30 9.35 22.80 10.08
CA LEU A 30 9.25 22.37 8.69
C LEU A 30 9.88 23.45 7.80
N SER A 31 10.56 23.03 6.75
CA SER A 31 10.88 23.87 5.59
C SER A 31 9.62 24.23 4.81
N GLY A 32 9.74 25.14 3.84
CA GLY A 32 8.63 25.53 2.95
C GLY A 32 8.05 24.35 2.17
N ASP A 33 8.92 23.50 1.62
CA ASP A 33 8.54 22.36 0.79
C ASP A 33 7.85 21.26 1.63
N GLU A 34 8.38 20.94 2.81
CA GLU A 34 7.76 20.00 3.74
C GLU A 34 6.36 20.49 4.19
N LYS A 35 6.22 21.81 4.41
CA LYS A 35 4.93 22.41 4.75
C LYS A 35 3.94 22.32 3.58
N ALA A 36 4.37 22.61 2.36
CA ALA A 36 3.55 22.52 1.16
C ALA A 36 3.09 21.07 0.89
N ALA A 37 3.98 20.09 1.06
CA ALA A 37 3.66 18.67 0.92
C ALA A 37 2.60 18.22 1.96
N ILE A 38 2.76 18.64 3.22
CA ILE A 38 1.79 18.36 4.29
C ILE A 38 0.43 19.02 4.00
N ASP A 39 0.41 20.25 3.48
CA ASP A 39 -0.84 20.94 3.13
C ASP A 39 -1.59 20.23 1.99
N ALA A 40 -0.89 19.84 0.93
CA ALA A 40 -1.46 19.11 -0.20
C ALA A 40 -2.06 17.76 0.24
N ALA A 41 -1.32 16.99 1.05
CA ALA A 41 -1.78 15.71 1.57
C ALA A 41 -2.95 15.87 2.57
N ALA A 42 -2.94 16.92 3.40
CA ALA A 42 -4.03 17.23 4.31
C ALA A 42 -5.32 17.63 3.56
N ALA A 43 -5.20 18.44 2.50
CA ALA A 43 -6.31 18.83 1.65
C ALA A 43 -6.95 17.63 0.94
N ALA A 44 -6.13 16.73 0.38
CA ALA A 44 -6.60 15.47 -0.21
C ALA A 44 -7.32 14.58 0.82
N ALA A 45 -6.80 14.50 2.05
CA ALA A 45 -7.42 13.76 3.15
C ALA A 45 -8.61 14.49 3.83
N GLN A 46 -8.95 15.70 3.41
CA GLN A 46 -9.97 16.59 4.02
C GLN A 46 -9.74 16.90 5.51
N LEU A 47 -8.47 16.90 5.94
CA LEU A 47 -8.04 17.17 7.32
C LEU A 47 -7.31 18.52 7.40
N THR A 48 -7.24 19.10 8.60
CA THR A 48 -6.31 20.22 8.84
C THR A 48 -4.86 19.72 8.75
N PRO A 49 -3.87 20.56 8.37
CA PRO A 49 -2.47 20.15 8.29
C PRO A 49 -1.96 19.49 9.58
N THR A 50 -2.23 20.09 10.74
CA THR A 50 -1.93 19.52 12.07
C THR A 50 -2.69 18.20 12.31
N GLY A 51 -3.94 18.13 11.88
CA GLY A 51 -4.80 16.95 12.02
C GLY A 51 -4.34 15.77 11.14
N TYR A 52 -3.78 16.06 9.97
CA TYR A 52 -3.15 15.09 9.06
C TYR A 52 -1.78 14.63 9.58
N ALA A 53 -0.86 15.57 9.87
CA ALA A 53 0.50 15.26 10.30
C ALA A 53 0.51 14.38 11.56
N ALA A 54 -0.31 14.71 12.56
CA ALA A 54 -0.42 13.88 13.76
C ALA A 54 -1.25 12.59 13.57
N LYS A 55 -1.87 12.35 12.39
CA LYS A 55 -2.49 11.07 12.01
C LYS A 55 -1.43 10.17 11.38
N ALA A 56 -0.67 10.71 10.44
CA ALA A 56 0.48 10.04 9.82
C ALA A 56 1.51 9.62 10.88
N ALA A 57 1.93 10.54 11.76
CA ALA A 57 2.91 10.24 12.81
C ALA A 57 2.46 9.14 13.79
N VAL A 58 1.20 9.17 14.24
CA VAL A 58 0.65 8.11 15.11
C VAL A 58 0.53 6.79 14.36
N ALA A 59 0.06 6.79 13.11
CA ALA A 59 -0.07 5.57 12.31
C ALA A 59 1.29 4.91 12.05
N ALA A 60 2.31 5.67 11.67
CA ALA A 60 3.67 5.19 11.46
C ALA A 60 4.27 4.60 12.76
N ALA A 61 4.13 5.32 13.88
CA ALA A 61 4.59 4.85 15.18
C ALA A 61 3.86 3.57 15.63
N SER A 62 2.54 3.49 15.48
CA SER A 62 1.75 2.28 15.79
C SER A 62 2.06 1.11 14.86
N ALA A 63 2.43 1.36 13.61
CA ALA A 63 2.93 0.34 12.68
C ALA A 63 4.36 -0.14 13.00
N ARG A 64 5.05 0.48 13.97
CA ARG A 64 6.49 0.33 14.26
C ARG A 64 7.37 0.62 13.02
N GLN A 65 6.89 1.48 12.13
CA GLN A 65 7.67 1.99 11.00
C GLN A 65 8.59 3.08 11.51
N ALA A 66 9.89 2.79 11.57
CA ALA A 66 10.91 3.79 11.86
C ALA A 66 11.04 4.75 10.67
N PRO A 67 10.99 6.08 10.86
CA PRO A 67 11.28 7.03 9.78
C PRO A 67 12.74 6.84 9.29
N GLY A 68 12.92 6.53 8.01
CA GLY A 68 14.24 6.53 7.36
C GLY A 68 15.07 5.23 7.39
N GLY A 69 14.48 4.08 7.72
CA GLY A 69 15.19 2.79 7.68
C GLY A 69 15.03 1.99 6.38
N VAL A 70 16.14 1.58 5.75
CA VAL A 70 16.20 0.59 4.64
C VAL A 70 15.47 -0.72 4.97
N THR A 71 15.27 -1.00 6.26
CA THR A 71 14.51 -2.15 6.78
C THR A 71 12.99 -2.07 6.59
N GLY A 72 12.42 -0.89 6.32
CA GLY A 72 11.02 -0.77 5.89
C GLY A 72 10.84 -1.34 4.49
N ASP A 73 11.69 -0.87 3.56
CA ASP A 73 11.73 -1.31 2.17
C ASP A 73 11.94 -2.83 2.04
N LEU A 74 12.89 -3.38 2.80
CA LEU A 74 13.14 -4.83 2.85
C LEU A 74 11.96 -5.64 3.40
N ARG A 75 11.15 -5.10 4.32
CA ARG A 75 9.96 -5.82 4.83
C ARG A 75 8.80 -5.80 3.85
N ASP A 76 8.60 -4.69 3.16
CA ASP A 76 7.57 -4.59 2.12
C ASP A 76 7.95 -5.48 0.92
N LEU A 77 9.21 -5.46 0.48
CA LEU A 77 9.77 -6.40 -0.51
C LEU A 77 9.64 -7.87 -0.06
N GLN A 78 9.90 -8.17 1.22
CA GLN A 78 9.74 -9.52 1.78
C GLN A 78 8.26 -9.96 1.79
N HIS A 79 7.33 -9.05 2.11
CA HIS A 79 5.89 -9.30 2.05
C HIS A 79 5.41 -9.57 0.61
N GLU A 80 5.88 -8.79 -0.36
CA GLU A 80 5.56 -8.94 -1.78
C GLU A 80 6.13 -10.26 -2.34
N LEU A 81 7.39 -10.58 -2.02
CA LEU A 81 8.02 -11.86 -2.35
C LEU A 81 7.28 -13.05 -1.72
N PHE A 82 6.84 -12.96 -0.45
CA PHE A 82 6.03 -14.02 0.17
C PHE A 82 4.64 -14.15 -0.45
N ALA A 83 4.02 -13.05 -0.89
CA ALA A 83 2.76 -13.10 -1.62
C ALA A 83 2.92 -13.79 -2.99
N ALA A 84 3.97 -13.45 -3.73
CA ALA A 84 4.31 -14.10 -4.99
C ALA A 84 4.64 -15.60 -4.80
N ARG A 85 5.42 -15.96 -3.77
CA ARG A 85 5.70 -17.37 -3.40
C ARG A 85 4.44 -18.16 -3.10
N ARG A 86 3.44 -17.57 -2.42
CA ARG A 86 2.14 -18.23 -2.17
C ARG A 86 1.37 -18.46 -3.47
N ALA A 87 1.38 -17.52 -4.41
CA ALA A 87 0.74 -17.70 -5.71
C ALA A 87 1.36 -18.87 -6.51
N VAL A 88 2.70 -18.98 -6.52
CA VAL A 88 3.42 -20.09 -7.17
C VAL A 88 3.13 -21.44 -6.49
N ALA A 89 3.04 -21.47 -5.15
CA ALA A 89 2.68 -22.70 -4.43
C ALA A 89 1.25 -23.18 -4.76
N MET A 90 0.29 -22.25 -4.88
CA MET A 90 -1.07 -22.55 -5.32
C MET A 90 -1.11 -23.05 -6.77
N PHE A 91 -0.26 -22.53 -7.66
CA PHE A 91 -0.13 -23.06 -9.02
C PHE A 91 0.31 -24.52 -9.04
N GLY A 92 1.34 -24.88 -8.28
CA GLY A 92 1.83 -26.26 -8.20
C GLY A 92 0.74 -27.25 -7.76
N ASN A 93 -0.10 -26.83 -6.81
CA ASN A 93 -1.28 -27.60 -6.40
C ASN A 93 -2.31 -27.75 -7.52
N ASN A 94 -2.62 -26.68 -8.26
CA ASN A 94 -3.56 -26.71 -9.39
C ASN A 94 -3.03 -27.59 -10.55
N VAL A 95 -1.74 -27.53 -10.86
CA VAL A 95 -1.10 -28.42 -11.87
C VAL A 95 -1.19 -29.88 -11.42
N ASN A 96 -0.92 -30.16 -10.15
CA ASN A 96 -1.00 -31.52 -9.62
C ASN A 96 -2.45 -32.08 -9.67
N GLN A 97 -3.45 -31.24 -9.42
CA GLN A 97 -4.86 -31.60 -9.58
C GLN A 97 -5.26 -31.82 -11.04
N ALA A 98 -4.81 -30.99 -11.98
CA ALA A 98 -5.06 -31.17 -13.41
C ALA A 98 -4.41 -32.46 -13.93
N ALA A 99 -3.18 -32.77 -13.50
CA ALA A 99 -2.48 -34.00 -13.81
C ALA A 99 -3.19 -35.24 -13.22
N ALA A 100 -3.65 -35.17 -11.96
CA ALA A 100 -4.41 -36.25 -11.34
C ALA A 100 -5.76 -36.50 -12.06
N ALA A 101 -6.48 -35.44 -12.41
CA ALA A 101 -7.74 -35.52 -13.17
C ALA A 101 -7.51 -36.12 -14.58
N PHE A 102 -6.43 -35.72 -15.26
CA PHE A 102 -6.06 -36.28 -16.55
C PHE A 102 -5.68 -37.76 -16.45
N ASN A 103 -4.86 -38.14 -15.48
CA ASN A 103 -4.48 -39.54 -15.25
C ASN A 103 -5.69 -40.43 -14.90
N ALA A 104 -6.71 -39.88 -14.24
CA ALA A 104 -7.92 -40.62 -13.86
C ALA A 104 -9.00 -40.68 -14.96
N THR A 105 -9.06 -39.69 -15.87
CA THR A 105 -10.21 -39.52 -16.79
C THR A 105 -9.83 -39.31 -18.26
N GLY A 106 -8.54 -39.25 -18.59
CA GLY A 106 -8.01 -38.95 -19.92
C GLY A 106 -8.28 -37.52 -20.41
N ARG A 107 -8.83 -36.65 -19.56
CA ARG A 107 -9.27 -35.29 -19.92
C ARG A 107 -8.76 -34.26 -18.92
N LEU A 108 -8.36 -33.09 -19.44
CA LEU A 108 -8.01 -31.95 -18.61
C LEU A 108 -9.28 -31.23 -18.14
N PRO A 109 -9.34 -30.74 -16.89
CA PRO A 109 -10.45 -29.91 -16.43
C PRO A 109 -10.55 -28.58 -17.20
N ASP A 110 -11.77 -28.09 -17.42
CA ASP A 110 -12.02 -26.88 -18.23
C ASP A 110 -11.34 -25.61 -17.66
N TRP A 111 -11.13 -25.56 -16.33
CA TRP A 111 -10.44 -24.46 -15.66
C TRP A 111 -8.92 -24.43 -15.88
N THR A 112 -8.32 -25.46 -16.47
CA THR A 112 -6.85 -25.61 -16.58
C THR A 112 -6.22 -24.45 -17.36
N ALA A 113 -6.85 -24.02 -18.46
CA ALA A 113 -6.33 -22.94 -19.30
C ALA A 113 -6.28 -21.60 -18.54
N GLU A 114 -7.32 -21.30 -17.77
CA GLU A 114 -7.39 -20.08 -16.94
C GLU A 114 -6.39 -20.14 -15.77
N ALA A 115 -6.23 -21.31 -15.14
CA ALA A 115 -5.22 -21.51 -14.11
C ALA A 115 -3.79 -21.27 -14.65
N VAL A 116 -3.46 -21.77 -15.84
CA VAL A 116 -2.17 -21.50 -16.51
C VAL A 116 -2.00 -20.00 -16.80
N ARG A 117 -3.03 -19.33 -17.33
CA ARG A 117 -3.00 -17.89 -17.64
C ARG A 117 -2.75 -17.03 -16.39
N LEU A 118 -3.46 -17.31 -15.30
CA LEU A 118 -3.29 -16.61 -14.02
C LEU A 118 -1.88 -16.81 -13.44
N CYS A 119 -1.27 -17.97 -13.69
CA CYS A 119 0.05 -18.28 -13.16
C CYS A 119 1.19 -17.70 -14.00
N ALA A 120 1.04 -17.63 -15.32
CA ALA A 120 1.92 -16.81 -16.17
C ALA A 120 1.92 -15.34 -15.73
N ALA A 121 0.74 -14.79 -15.39
CA ALA A 121 0.64 -13.43 -14.84
C ALA A 121 1.25 -13.27 -13.43
N ALA A 122 1.23 -14.31 -12.59
CA ALA A 122 1.90 -14.30 -11.29
C ALA A 122 3.43 -14.39 -11.42
N VAL A 123 3.95 -15.19 -12.35
CA VAL A 123 5.39 -15.27 -12.65
C VAL A 123 5.91 -13.94 -13.20
N ALA A 124 5.20 -13.33 -14.17
CA ALA A 124 5.60 -12.03 -14.71
C ALA A 124 5.66 -10.90 -13.66
N ARG A 125 4.82 -10.95 -12.62
CA ARG A 125 4.92 -10.03 -11.46
C ARG A 125 6.14 -10.34 -10.59
N LEU A 126 6.45 -11.62 -10.37
CA LEU A 126 7.62 -12.06 -9.61
C LEU A 126 8.91 -11.60 -10.29
N ASP A 127 9.02 -11.71 -11.62
CA ASP A 127 10.16 -11.22 -12.41
C ASP A 127 10.32 -9.70 -12.33
N ALA A 128 9.21 -8.95 -12.33
CA ALA A 128 9.22 -7.50 -12.16
C ALA A 128 9.73 -7.07 -10.77
N VAL A 129 9.34 -7.78 -9.71
CA VAL A 129 9.82 -7.54 -8.33
C VAL A 129 11.30 -7.89 -8.21
N ILE A 130 11.76 -9.01 -8.78
CA ILE A 130 13.19 -9.37 -8.82
C ILE A 130 14.01 -8.30 -9.55
N THR A 131 13.51 -7.80 -10.68
CA THR A 131 14.17 -6.73 -11.45
C THR A 131 14.28 -5.43 -10.65
N LEU A 132 13.26 -5.10 -9.85
CA LEU A 132 13.28 -3.93 -8.98
C LEU A 132 14.29 -4.09 -7.81
N ILE A 133 14.42 -5.30 -7.27
CA ILE A 133 15.42 -5.64 -6.24
C ILE A 133 16.85 -5.52 -6.81
N ASP A 134 17.16 -6.16 -7.95
CA ASP A 134 18.49 -6.10 -8.56
C ASP A 134 18.92 -4.65 -8.87
N ARG A 135 17.99 -3.80 -9.32
CA ARG A 135 18.23 -2.37 -9.56
C ARG A 135 18.49 -1.54 -8.30
N ARG A 136 18.08 -1.99 -7.11
CA ARG A 136 18.32 -1.29 -5.83
C ARG A 136 19.50 -1.83 -5.04
N LEU A 137 20.07 -2.96 -5.46
CA LEU A 137 21.26 -3.57 -4.88
C LEU A 137 22.55 -3.27 -5.66
N ARG A 138 22.45 -2.52 -6.76
CA ARG A 138 23.55 -2.00 -7.59
C ARG A 138 23.76 -0.50 -7.36
#